data_AF-A0A7V8AKU2-F1
#
_entry.id   AF-A0A7V8AKU2-F1
#
_cell.length_a   1.000
_cell.length_b   1.000
_cell.length_c   1.000
_cell.angle_alpha   90.00
_cell.angle_beta   90.00
_cell.angle_gamma   90.00
#
_symmetry.space_group_name_H-M   'P 1'
#
loop_
_entity.id
_entity.type
_entity.pdbx_description
1 polymer ?
#
loop_
_entity_poly.entity_id
_entity_poly.type
_entity_poly.pdbx_seq_one_letter_code
_entity_poly.pdbx_strand_id
1 'polypeptide(L)' 'MVNDTVYIQMDQPQGVLDADLTFNQLMKDGHLKVVEGRFRAVAIVSDKIREGVAKANFNFTRSPANVVMSAVADPMTNN' A
#
# COMPACT_ATOMS: atom_id res chain seq x y z
N MET A 1 -11.26 -3.51 9.08
CA MET A 1 -10.14 -4.17 8.39
C MET A 1 -8.84 -3.58 8.93
N VAL A 2 -7.84 -4.43 9.11
CA VAL A 2 -6.53 -4.07 9.64
C VAL A 2 -5.47 -4.62 8.68
N ASN A 3 -4.44 -3.84 8.39
CA ASN A 3 -3.22 -4.28 7.73
C ASN A 3 -2.03 -3.84 8.59
N ASP A 4 -1.33 -4.79 9.20
CA ASP A 4 -0.20 -4.53 10.10
C ASP A 4 1.11 -4.27 9.33
N THR A 5 1.07 -4.32 8.00
CA THR A 5 2.24 -4.12 7.13
C THR A 5 1.88 -3.25 5.94
N VAL A 6 1.93 -1.93 6.17
CA VAL A 6 1.79 -0.90 5.14
C VAL A 6 3.14 -0.22 4.95
N TYR A 7 3.73 -0.35 3.76
CA TYR A 7 4.99 0.32 3.44
C TYR A 7 4.73 1.72 2.92
N ILE A 8 5.44 2.72 3.43
CA ILE A 8 5.37 4.11 2.97
C ILE A 8 6.79 4.55 2.65
N GLN A 9 7.03 4.97 1.42
CA GLN A 9 8.29 5.62 1.08
C GLN A 9 8.34 7.03 1.68
N MET A 10 9.42 7.34 2.40
CA MET A 10 9.55 8.59 3.14
C MET A 10 10.42 9.62 2.41
N ASP A 11 11.52 9.16 1.78
CA ASP A 11 12.62 10.02 1.33
C ASP A 11 13.07 9.71 -0.11
N GLN A 12 13.68 10.71 -0.73
CA GLN A 12 14.25 10.77 -2.10
C GLN A 12 13.28 10.50 -3.27
N PRO A 13 13.44 11.21 -4.41
CA PRO A 13 12.77 10.83 -5.65
C PRO A 13 13.23 9.42 -6.05
N GLN A 14 12.29 8.52 -6.36
CA GLN A 14 12.66 7.20 -6.91
C GLN A 14 13.34 7.35 -8.28
N GLY A 15 14.26 6.43 -8.58
CA GLY A 15 14.92 6.33 -9.87
C GLY A 15 16.02 7.37 -10.13
N VAL A 16 16.52 8.04 -9.08
CA VAL A 16 17.69 8.93 -9.20
C VAL A 16 18.98 8.11 -9.19
N LEU A 17 19.06 7.12 -8.31
CA LEU A 17 20.13 6.14 -8.25
C LEU A 17 19.61 4.77 -8.71
N ASP A 18 20.50 3.94 -9.28
CA ASP A 18 20.14 2.56 -9.68
C ASP A 18 19.56 1.74 -8.52
N ALA A 19 20.00 2.02 -7.30
CA ALA A 19 19.53 1.40 -6.08
C ALA A 19 18.04 1.68 -5.80
N ASP A 20 17.51 2.81 -6.28
CA ASP A 20 16.13 3.26 -6.01
C ASP A 20 15.10 2.54 -6.91
N LEU A 21 15.57 1.70 -7.84
CA LEU A 21 14.72 1.01 -8.81
C LEU A 21 14.08 -0.27 -8.27
N THR A 22 14.40 -0.68 -7.04
CA THR A 22 13.89 -1.94 -6.48
C THR A 22 13.41 -1.78 -5.04
N PHE A 23 12.24 -2.35 -4.75
CA PHE A 23 11.65 -2.36 -3.41
C PHE A 23 12.61 -2.88 -2.34
N ASN A 24 13.30 -3.99 -2.62
CA ASN A 24 14.19 -4.63 -1.65
C ASN A 24 15.34 -3.72 -1.24
N GLN A 25 15.87 -2.95 -2.19
CA GLN A 25 16.96 -2.02 -1.93
C GLN A 25 16.45 -0.80 -1.14
N LEU A 26 15.30 -0.23 -1.52
CA LEU A 26 14.63 0.83 -0.75
C LEU A 26 14.35 0.40 0.70
N MET A 27 13.93 -0.84 0.91
CA MET A 27 13.72 -1.40 2.25
C MET A 27 15.04 -1.54 3.02
N LYS A 28 16.08 -2.09 2.38
CA LYS A 28 17.39 -2.32 2.98
C LYS A 28 18.08 -1.01 3.38
N ASP A 29 17.92 0.03 2.56
CA ASP A 29 18.52 1.34 2.77
C ASP A 29 17.71 2.23 3.72
N GLY A 30 16.56 1.74 4.20
CA GLY A 30 15.75 2.41 5.21
C GLY A 30 14.84 3.50 4.66
N HIS A 31 14.61 3.53 3.34
CA HIS A 31 13.73 4.51 2.69
C HIS A 31 12.23 4.17 2.83
N LEU A 32 11.91 2.97 3.31
CA LEU A 32 10.55 2.53 3.58
C LEU A 32 10.26 2.49 5.07
N LYS A 33 9.17 3.15 5.47
CA LYS A 33 8.58 3.03 6.80
C LYS A 33 7.48 1.98 6.78
N VAL A 34 7.49 1.08 7.77
CA VAL A 34 6.39 0.15 8.01
C VAL A 34 5.41 0.79 9.00
N VAL A 35 4.14 0.85 8.64
CA VAL A 35 3.06 1.34 9.49
C VAL A 35 1.89 0.36 9.51
N GLU A 36 0.99 0.57 10.46
CA GLU A 36 -0.26 -0.16 10.58
C GLU A 36 -1.42 0.71 10.02
N GLY A 37 -2.22 0.12 9.15
CA GLY A 37 -3.41 0.73 8.56
C GLY A 37 -4.70 0.13 9.12
N ARG A 38 -5.69 0.96 9.46
CA ARG A 38 -7.00 0.50 9.94
C ARG A 38 -8.15 1.35 9.44
N PHE A 39 -9.24 0.70 9.04
CA PHE A 39 -10.51 1.37 8.70
C PHE A 39 -11.74 0.52 9.04
N ARG A 40 -12.89 1.18 9.23
CA ARG A 40 -14.20 0.53 9.49
C ARG A 40 -15.01 0.40 8.21
N ALA A 41 -15.55 -0.78 7.92
CA ALA A 41 -16.33 -1.03 6.71
C ALA A 41 -17.50 -1.98 6.99
N VAL A 42 -18.48 -1.98 6.08
CA VAL A 42 -19.55 -2.99 6.03
C VAL A 42 -19.09 -4.13 5.13
N ALA A 43 -19.17 -5.37 5.63
CA ALA A 43 -18.84 -6.55 4.85
C ALA A 43 -19.97 -6.92 3.89
N ILE A 44 -19.64 -7.14 2.62
CA ILE A 44 -20.55 -7.68 1.60
C ILE A 44 -20.00 -9.05 1.21
N VAL A 45 -20.76 -10.10 1.48
CA VAL A 45 -20.39 -11.48 1.14
C VAL A 45 -20.94 -11.81 -0.24
N SER A 46 -20.07 -12.25 -1.15
CA SER A 46 -20.43 -12.64 -2.52
C SER A 46 -19.45 -13.67 -3.06
N ASP A 47 -19.97 -14.55 -3.91
CA ASP A 47 -19.26 -15.53 -4.73
C ASP A 47 -18.46 -14.92 -5.90
N LYS A 48 -18.62 -13.62 -6.16
CA LYS A 48 -17.93 -12.91 -7.25
C LYS A 48 -16.44 -12.66 -6.98
N ILE A 49 -15.99 -12.86 -5.74
CA ILE A 49 -14.60 -12.67 -5.33
C ILE A 49 -13.99 -14.04 -5.03
N ARG A 50 -12.77 -14.27 -5.51
CA ARG A 50 -12.02 -15.51 -5.26
C ARG A 50 -11.77 -15.70 -3.77
N GLU A 51 -11.80 -16.94 -3.31
CA GLU A 51 -11.39 -17.29 -1.95
C GLU A 51 -10.01 -16.71 -1.59
N GLY A 52 -9.89 -16.18 -0.37
CA GLY A 52 -8.69 -15.51 0.12
C GLY A 52 -8.50 -14.07 -0.37
N VAL A 53 -9.41 -13.54 -1.19
CA VAL A 53 -9.34 -12.16 -1.69
C VAL A 53 -10.43 -11.29 -1.05
N ALA A 54 -10.06 -10.07 -0.68
CA ALA A 54 -11.00 -9.03 -0.26
C ALA A 54 -10.87 -7.82 -1.18
N LYS A 55 -11.99 -7.13 -1.41
CA LYS A 55 -12.04 -5.86 -2.15
C LYS A 55 -12.67 -4.79 -1.27
N ALA A 56 -12.05 -3.62 -1.23
CA ALA A 56 -12.60 -2.43 -0.56
C ALA A 56 -12.84 -1.31 -1.58
N ASN A 57 -13.95 -0.59 -1.43
CA ASN A 57 -14.20 0.64 -2.18
C ASN A 57 -13.47 1.80 -1.51
N PHE A 58 -12.78 2.63 -2.28
CA PHE A 58 -12.06 3.81 -1.79
C PHE A 58 -12.78 5.14 -2.06
N ASN A 59 -13.92 5.12 -2.78
CA ASN A 59 -14.67 6.36 -3.09
C ASN A 59 -15.52 6.88 -1.91
N PHE A 60 -15.65 6.13 -0.82
CA PHE A 60 -16.41 6.55 0.36
C PHE A 60 -15.50 7.19 1.40
N THR A 61 -15.42 8.51 1.40
CA THR A 61 -14.44 9.28 2.20
C THR A 61 -14.55 9.11 3.72
N ARG A 62 -15.72 8.71 4.24
CA ARG A 62 -15.90 8.41 5.68
C ARG A 62 -15.24 7.11 6.13
N SER A 63 -14.72 6.33 5.19
CA SER A 63 -14.06 5.04 5.41
C SER A 63 -12.86 4.92 4.46
N PRO A 64 -11.72 5.53 4.82
CA PRO A 64 -10.62 5.70 3.89
C PRO A 64 -9.88 4.38 3.67
N ALA A 65 -10.30 3.57 2.69
CA ALA A 65 -9.71 2.27 2.43
C ALA A 65 -8.22 2.34 2.03
N ASN A 66 -7.75 3.45 1.47
CA ASN A 66 -6.33 3.60 1.09
C ASN A 66 -5.37 3.62 2.28
N VAL A 67 -5.85 3.75 3.53
CA VAL A 67 -4.98 3.67 4.72
C VAL A 67 -4.35 2.28 4.92
N VAL A 68 -4.88 1.24 4.27
CA VAL A 68 -4.30 -0.12 4.31
C VAL A 68 -3.48 -0.46 3.06
N MET A 69 -3.28 0.49 2.13
CA MET A 69 -2.52 0.32 0.90
C MET A 69 -1.10 0.88 1.07
N SER A 70 -0.09 0.13 0.62
CA SER A 70 1.31 0.54 0.71
C SER A 70 1.63 1.61 -0.33
N ALA A 71 2.10 2.77 0.12
CA ALA A 71 2.54 3.87 -0.73
C ALA A 71 4.01 3.69 -1.16
N VAL A 72 4.27 2.69 -2.00
CA VAL A 72 5.54 2.49 -2.69
C VAL A 72 5.25 2.41 -4.18
N ALA A 73 5.57 3.48 -4.90
CA ALA A 73 5.28 3.60 -6.31
C ALA A 73 6.30 2.80 -7.15
N ASP A 74 5.90 2.47 -8.37
CA ASP A 74 6.82 2.00 -9.41
C ASP A 74 7.79 3.12 -9.82
N PRO A 75 9.11 2.87 -9.87
CA PRO A 75 10.11 3.91 -10.12
C PRO A 75 10.09 4.48 -11.54
N MET A 76 9.47 3.77 -12.50
CA MET A 76 9.45 4.19 -13.90
C MET A 76 8.21 5.02 -14.25
N THR A 77 7.06 4.68 -13.66
CA THR A 77 5.75 5.24 -13.99
C THR A 77 5.07 5.98 -12.83
N ASN A 78 5.60 5.81 -11.62
CA ASN A 78 5.07 6.37 -10.38
C ASN A 78 3.62 5.93 -10.07
N ASN A 79 3.28 4.70 -10.46
CA ASN A 79 1.96 4.08 -10.23
C ASN A 79 1.97 3.08 -9.07
#